data_AF-A0A0D0BCT8-F1
#
_entry.id   AF-A0A0D0BCT8-F1
#
_cell.length_a   1.000
_cell.length_b   1.000
_cell.length_c   1.000
_cell.angle_alpha   90.00
_cell.angle_beta   90.00
_cell.angle_gamma   90.00
#
_symmetry.space_group_name_H-M   'P 1'
#
loop_
_entity.id
_entity.type
_entity.pdbx_description
1 polymer ?
#
loop_
_entity_poly.entity_id
_entity_poly.type
_entity_poly.pdbx_seq_one_letter_code
_entity_poly.pdbx_strand_id
1 'polypeptide(L)'
;MSIHPVDGRDDTKSIDSIVALLTASNHFGASDAPQAAGATPGWYFGDHPASANGIPWLKDPLCASLAATPNTIQCPAETAFEALMAEVSGPPPPRGEYTVAFSGLNASIVAPDFLTFGLVDTDTDCQIMCDNVSGCFFVDSYRDVNGQGGSTLLTCSLYAEHHDASQATNFGGQTQPDGSVDFIIDSNGYDRH
;
A
#
# COMPACT_ATOMS: atom_id res chain seq x y z
N MET A 1 40.57 11.07 29.70
CA MET A 1 40.02 10.11 28.70
C MET A 1 38.66 9.70 29.24
N SER A 2 37.62 10.50 28.94
CA SER A 2 36.25 10.21 29.35
C SER A 2 35.57 9.48 28.21
N ILE A 3 35.18 8.24 28.47
CA ILE A 3 34.39 7.43 27.57
C ILE A 3 32.94 7.85 27.82
N HIS A 4 32.37 8.61 26.88
CA HIS A 4 30.93 8.84 26.85
C HIS A 4 30.24 7.54 26.42
N PRO A 5 29.14 7.12 27.07
CA PRO A 5 28.34 6.01 26.59
C PRO A 5 27.77 6.37 25.22
N VAL A 6 27.88 5.42 24.29
CA VAL A 6 27.22 5.47 22.98
C VAL A 6 25.72 5.47 23.24
N ASP A 7 25.07 6.58 22.92
CA ASP A 7 23.62 6.72 22.89
C ASP A 7 23.08 5.72 21.85
N GLY A 8 22.35 4.73 22.33
CA GLY A 8 21.72 3.69 21.52
C GLY A 8 20.59 4.32 20.73
N ARG A 9 20.84 4.51 19.43
CA ARG A 9 19.88 5.06 18.47
C ARG A 9 18.61 4.21 18.48
N ASP A 10 17.53 4.83 18.94
CA ASP A 10 16.17 4.32 19.06
C ASP A 10 15.51 4.27 17.66
N ASP A 11 15.94 3.31 16.82
CA ASP A 11 15.49 3.17 15.42
C ASP A 11 14.42 2.07 15.24
N THR A 12 13.94 1.46 16.32
CA THR A 12 12.79 0.54 16.25
C THR A 12 11.53 1.29 16.66
N LYS A 13 10.78 1.81 15.66
CA LYS A 13 9.37 2.14 15.88
C LYS A 13 8.71 0.94 16.56
N SER A 14 8.16 1.13 17.74
CA SER A 14 7.39 0.07 18.41
C SER A 14 6.28 -0.40 17.48
N ILE A 15 6.00 -1.70 17.48
CA ILE A 15 4.88 -2.29 16.73
C ILE A 15 3.58 -1.53 17.03
N ASP A 16 3.37 -1.10 18.27
CA ASP A 16 2.20 -0.31 18.67
C ASP A 16 2.12 1.03 17.92
N SER A 17 3.26 1.68 17.68
CA SER A 17 3.32 2.93 16.91
C SER A 17 3.02 2.69 15.43
N ILE A 18 3.42 1.54 14.89
CA ILE A 18 3.10 1.15 13.50
C ILE A 18 1.60 0.86 13.38
N VAL A 19 1.03 0.08 14.31
CA VAL A 19 -0.42 -0.21 14.36
C VAL A 19 -1.24 1.08 14.41
N ALA A 20 -0.82 2.07 15.22
CA ALA A 20 -1.51 3.36 15.30
C ALA A 20 -1.47 4.17 13.98
N LEU A 21 -0.41 4.02 13.18
CA LEU A 21 -0.30 4.66 11.86
C LEU A 21 -1.20 3.99 10.82
N LEU A 22 -1.38 2.67 10.91
CA LEU A 22 -2.10 1.86 9.93
C LEU A 22 -3.62 1.82 10.18
N THR A 23 -4.21 2.93 10.65
CA THR A 23 -5.66 3.05 10.88
C THR A 23 -6.37 3.66 9.68
N ALA A 24 -7.67 3.37 9.50
CA ALA A 24 -8.49 3.98 8.46
C ALA A 24 -8.52 5.52 8.55
N SER A 25 -8.54 6.07 9.78
CA SER A 25 -8.50 7.53 10.02
C SER A 25 -7.21 8.20 9.58
N ASN A 26 -6.15 7.43 9.37
CA ASN A 26 -4.86 7.91 8.88
C ASN A 26 -4.55 7.36 7.48
N HIS A 27 -5.58 7.02 6.69
CA HIS A 27 -5.43 6.45 5.34
C HIS A 27 -4.43 5.29 5.32
N PHE A 28 -4.47 4.46 6.37
CA PHE A 28 -3.57 3.33 6.57
C PHE A 28 -2.07 3.67 6.42
N GLY A 29 -1.67 4.87 6.87
CA GLY A 29 -0.29 5.35 6.82
C GLY A 29 0.04 6.22 5.60
N ALA A 30 -0.89 6.36 4.64
CA ALA A 30 -0.74 7.16 3.43
C ALA A 30 -1.66 8.39 3.46
N SER A 31 -1.37 9.34 4.36
CA SER A 31 -2.23 10.49 4.65
C SER A 31 -2.54 11.37 3.43
N ASP A 32 -1.65 11.39 2.45
CA ASP A 32 -1.80 12.11 1.20
C ASP A 32 -1.88 11.13 0.02
N ALA A 33 -2.64 11.47 -1.01
CA ALA A 33 -2.73 10.68 -2.23
C ALA A 33 -1.38 10.72 -3.01
N PRO A 34 -1.06 9.72 -3.86
CA PRO A 34 0.27 9.56 -4.46
C PRO A 34 0.76 10.76 -5.30
N GLN A 35 -0.15 11.54 -5.86
CA GLN A 35 0.16 12.73 -6.66
C GLN A 35 0.56 13.95 -5.80
N ALA A 36 0.35 13.90 -4.49
CA ALA A 36 0.68 14.99 -3.60
C ALA A 36 2.19 15.02 -3.32
N ALA A 37 2.76 16.22 -3.32
CA ALA A 37 4.18 16.40 -3.06
C ALA A 37 4.54 15.91 -1.64
N GLY A 38 5.47 14.96 -1.55
CA GLY A 38 5.90 14.37 -0.28
C GLY A 38 5.00 13.25 0.22
N ALA A 39 4.03 12.78 -0.57
CA ALA A 39 3.25 11.59 -0.24
C ALA A 39 4.17 10.38 -0.06
N THR A 40 3.85 9.56 0.93
CA THR A 40 4.59 8.31 1.23
C THR A 40 3.64 7.14 1.34
N PRO A 41 4.03 5.95 0.85
CA PRO A 41 3.21 4.76 0.92
C PRO A 41 3.05 4.34 2.38
N GLY A 42 1.85 3.90 2.73
CA GLY A 42 1.53 3.52 4.11
C GLY A 42 2.07 2.14 4.48
N TRP A 43 2.14 1.24 3.51
CA TRP A 43 2.38 -0.18 3.73
C TRP A 43 3.01 -0.86 2.51
N TYR A 44 3.60 -2.04 2.73
CA TYR A 44 4.13 -2.91 1.70
C TYR A 44 3.55 -4.33 1.85
N PHE A 45 3.10 -4.92 0.75
CA PHE A 45 2.65 -6.32 0.70
C PHE A 45 3.30 -7.03 -0.50
N GLY A 46 4.13 -8.04 -0.21
CA GLY A 46 4.92 -8.77 -1.20
C GLY A 46 6.09 -9.53 -0.56
N ASP A 47 6.94 -10.15 -1.36
CA ASP A 47 7.98 -11.08 -0.93
C ASP A 47 9.38 -10.47 -0.81
N HIS A 48 9.52 -9.19 -1.17
CA HIS A 48 10.79 -8.47 -1.29
C HIS A 48 10.83 -7.22 -0.38
N PRO A 49 10.74 -7.36 0.96
CA PRO A 49 10.67 -6.23 1.89
C PRO A 49 11.91 -5.30 1.85
N ALA A 50 13.06 -5.82 1.42
CA ALA A 50 14.26 -5.01 1.22
C ALA A 50 14.07 -3.92 0.14
N SER A 51 13.14 -4.12 -0.81
CA SER A 51 12.81 -3.18 -1.88
C SER A 51 11.82 -2.09 -1.47
N ALA A 52 11.25 -2.20 -0.26
CA ALA A 52 10.22 -1.32 0.26
C ALA A 52 10.76 -0.24 1.21
N ASN A 53 12.06 0.05 1.22
CA ASN A 53 12.64 1.24 1.87
C ASN A 53 12.22 1.49 3.35
N GLY A 54 11.96 0.42 4.11
CA GLY A 54 11.55 0.52 5.52
C GLY A 54 10.07 0.84 5.78
N ILE A 55 9.22 0.78 4.74
CA ILE A 55 7.77 0.84 4.85
C ILE A 55 7.27 -0.37 5.68
N PRO A 56 6.21 -0.22 6.51
CA PRO A 56 5.61 -1.34 7.24
C PRO A 56 5.28 -2.51 6.31
N TRP A 57 5.96 -3.64 6.50
CA TRP A 57 5.71 -4.87 5.76
C TRP A 57 4.55 -5.62 6.39
N LEU A 58 3.47 -5.80 5.64
CA LEU A 58 2.25 -6.48 6.07
C LEU A 58 2.42 -8.00 6.04
N LYS A 59 3.43 -8.49 6.75
CA LYS A 59 3.65 -9.90 7.09
C LYS A 59 4.07 -10.01 8.56
N ASP A 60 4.23 -11.23 9.04
CA ASP A 60 4.59 -11.49 10.45
C ASP A 60 5.92 -10.84 10.85
N PRO A 61 6.02 -10.26 12.07
CA PRO A 61 5.04 -10.33 13.17
C PRO A 61 3.98 -9.20 13.19
N LEU A 62 3.99 -8.26 12.25
CA LEU A 62 3.10 -7.09 12.30
C LEU A 62 1.62 -7.49 12.18
N CYS A 63 1.32 -8.51 11.38
CA CYS A 63 -0.04 -8.98 11.14
C CYS A 63 -0.75 -9.49 12.39
N ALA A 64 -0.03 -10.16 13.29
CA ALA A 64 -0.59 -10.61 14.56
C ALA A 64 -1.08 -9.43 15.43
N SER A 65 -0.38 -8.29 15.40
CA SER A 65 -0.77 -7.09 16.14
C SER A 65 -1.91 -6.33 15.47
N LEU A 66 -1.94 -6.29 14.13
CA LEU A 66 -3.02 -5.67 13.36
C LEU A 66 -4.35 -6.42 13.51
N ALA A 67 -4.32 -7.75 13.54
CA ALA A 67 -5.52 -8.58 13.72
C ALA A 67 -6.25 -8.32 15.05
N ALA A 68 -5.54 -7.84 16.08
CA ALA A 68 -6.13 -7.46 17.36
C ALA A 68 -6.85 -6.09 17.33
N THR A 69 -6.71 -5.33 16.24
CA THR A 69 -7.21 -3.96 16.13
C THR A 69 -8.17 -3.82 14.93
N PRO A 70 -9.50 -3.81 15.15
CA PRO A 70 -10.48 -3.92 14.07
C PRO A 70 -10.52 -2.74 13.08
N ASN A 71 -9.92 -1.61 13.41
CA ASN A 71 -9.92 -0.39 12.58
C ASN A 71 -8.59 -0.16 11.84
N THR A 72 -7.68 -1.13 11.87
CA THR A 72 -6.42 -1.06 11.13
C THR A 72 -6.50 -1.81 9.82
N ILE A 73 -5.51 -1.58 8.95
CA ILE A 73 -5.32 -2.40 7.76
C ILE A 73 -5.18 -3.85 8.20
N GLN A 74 -5.92 -4.73 7.53
CA GLN A 74 -5.82 -6.16 7.79
C GLN A 74 -4.80 -6.75 6.82
N CYS A 75 -3.91 -7.58 7.33
CA CYS A 75 -3.00 -8.31 6.46
C CYS A 75 -3.80 -9.32 5.64
N PRO A 76 -3.51 -9.45 4.34
CA PRO A 76 -4.05 -10.55 3.57
C PRO A 76 -3.60 -11.89 4.13
N ALA A 77 -4.52 -12.87 4.17
CA ALA A 77 -4.16 -14.25 4.48
C ALA A 77 -3.34 -14.84 3.31
N GLU A 78 -2.08 -15.13 3.56
CA GLU A 78 -1.13 -15.61 2.54
C GLU A 78 -1.33 -17.10 2.21
N THR A 79 -1.89 -17.88 3.14
CA THR A 79 -2.00 -19.33 2.97
C THR A 79 -3.33 -19.91 3.42
N ALA A 80 -3.70 -21.06 2.85
CA ALA A 80 -4.83 -21.86 3.30
C ALA A 80 -4.76 -22.22 4.80
N PHE A 81 -3.56 -22.21 5.40
CA PHE A 81 -3.37 -22.45 6.83
C PHE A 81 -3.75 -21.23 7.68
N GLU A 82 -3.44 -20.01 7.23
CA GLU A 82 -3.94 -18.77 7.84
C GLU A 82 -5.44 -18.59 7.63
N ALA A 83 -5.97 -18.99 6.46
CA ALA A 83 -7.42 -19.08 6.24
C ALA A 83 -8.10 -20.08 7.20
N LEU A 84 -7.42 -21.18 7.53
CA LEU A 84 -7.87 -22.17 8.52
C LEU A 84 -7.80 -21.64 9.97
N MET A 85 -6.81 -20.80 10.29
CA MET A 85 -6.76 -20.11 11.59
C MET A 85 -7.75 -18.95 11.66
N ALA A 86 -8.02 -18.30 10.53
CA ALA A 86 -9.09 -17.34 10.39
C ALA A 86 -10.45 -18.01 10.65
N GLU A 87 -10.69 -19.30 10.35
CA GLU A 87 -11.95 -19.97 10.73
C GLU A 87 -12.25 -19.95 12.25
N VAL A 88 -11.25 -19.83 13.13
CA VAL A 88 -11.46 -19.62 14.57
C VAL A 88 -12.00 -18.20 14.88
N SER A 89 -11.81 -17.27 13.95
CA SER A 89 -12.13 -15.83 13.99
C SER A 89 -13.25 -15.42 13.00
N GLY A 90 -13.65 -16.31 12.08
CA GLY A 90 -14.57 -16.05 10.96
C GLY A 90 -13.91 -16.32 9.58
N PRO A 91 -14.66 -16.76 8.56
CA PRO A 91 -14.09 -17.06 7.24
C PRO A 91 -13.38 -15.84 6.65
N PRO A 92 -12.23 -16.01 5.97
CA PRO A 92 -11.59 -14.91 5.26
C PRO A 92 -12.56 -14.28 4.26
N PRO A 93 -12.41 -12.97 3.96
CA PRO A 93 -13.21 -12.33 2.94
C PRO A 93 -13.14 -13.14 1.64
N PRO A 94 -14.27 -13.40 0.96
CA PRO A 94 -14.23 -13.93 -0.40
C PRO A 94 -13.30 -13.06 -1.24
N ARG A 95 -12.42 -13.69 -2.02
CA ARG A 95 -11.62 -12.96 -3.01
C ARG A 95 -12.58 -12.26 -3.95
N GLY A 96 -12.35 -10.97 -4.19
CA GLY A 96 -13.15 -10.19 -5.11
C GLY A 96 -13.02 -10.74 -6.53
N GLU A 97 -14.09 -10.66 -7.31
CA GLU A 97 -13.97 -10.84 -8.77
C GLU A 97 -13.52 -9.51 -9.36
N TYR A 98 -12.38 -9.50 -10.06
CA TYR A 98 -11.84 -8.28 -10.65
C TYR A 98 -12.02 -8.26 -12.16
N THR A 99 -12.44 -7.11 -12.70
CA THR A 99 -12.46 -6.83 -14.14
C THR A 99 -11.51 -5.70 -14.49
N VAL A 100 -10.75 -5.85 -15.57
CA VAL A 100 -9.86 -4.80 -16.07
C VAL A 100 -10.70 -3.61 -16.57
N ALA A 101 -10.53 -2.45 -15.94
CA ALA A 101 -11.12 -1.19 -16.38
C ALA A 101 -10.25 -0.52 -17.45
N PHE A 102 -8.93 -0.56 -17.28
CA PHE A 102 -7.93 -0.11 -18.26
C PHE A 102 -6.58 -0.77 -18.01
N SER A 103 -5.67 -0.66 -18.98
CA SER A 103 -4.29 -1.16 -18.84
C SER A 103 -3.27 -0.37 -19.67
N GLY A 104 -2.03 -0.37 -19.18
CA GLY A 104 -0.86 0.18 -19.88
C GLY A 104 -0.90 1.70 -20.08
N LEU A 105 -1.52 2.45 -19.17
CA LEU A 105 -1.54 3.91 -19.23
C LEU A 105 -0.25 4.52 -18.67
N ASN A 106 0.07 5.73 -19.11
CA ASN A 106 1.19 6.55 -18.59
C ASN A 106 0.71 7.60 -17.57
N ALA A 107 -0.42 7.32 -16.91
CA ALA A 107 -0.98 8.14 -15.86
C ALA A 107 -1.77 7.25 -14.92
N SER A 108 -1.78 7.60 -13.63
CA SER A 108 -2.60 6.96 -12.61
C SER A 108 -3.85 7.77 -12.29
N ILE A 109 -4.82 7.12 -11.66
CA ILE A 109 -6.08 7.69 -11.21
C ILE A 109 -5.83 8.85 -10.25
N VAL A 110 -6.63 9.90 -10.42
CA VAL A 110 -6.84 10.95 -9.43
C VAL A 110 -8.33 11.01 -9.13
N ALA A 111 -8.71 10.65 -7.90
CA ALA A 111 -10.11 10.61 -7.49
C ALA A 111 -10.28 10.99 -6.01
N PRO A 112 -11.44 11.59 -5.63
CA PRO A 112 -11.67 12.10 -4.27
C PRO A 112 -11.95 11.02 -3.23
N ASP A 113 -12.30 9.81 -3.66
CA ASP A 113 -12.63 8.64 -2.86
C ASP A 113 -11.42 7.73 -2.61
N PHE A 114 -10.22 8.29 -2.75
CA PHE A 114 -8.95 7.67 -2.39
C PHE A 114 -8.96 7.17 -0.93
N LEU A 115 -8.59 5.90 -0.74
CA LEU A 115 -8.53 5.26 0.56
C LEU A 115 -7.12 5.25 1.13
N THR A 116 -6.16 4.75 0.37
CA THR A 116 -4.74 4.57 0.75
C THR A 116 -3.92 4.22 -0.47
N PHE A 117 -2.59 4.33 -0.37
CA PHE A 117 -1.69 3.61 -1.26
C PHE A 117 -0.58 2.90 -0.49
N GLY A 118 -0.06 1.85 -1.12
CA GLY A 118 1.09 1.09 -0.65
C GLY A 118 1.97 0.66 -1.81
N LEU A 119 2.96 -0.18 -1.50
CA LEU A 119 3.79 -0.83 -2.51
C LEU A 119 3.48 -2.34 -2.56
N VAL A 120 3.56 -2.92 -3.76
CA VAL A 120 3.35 -4.36 -3.97
C VAL A 120 4.26 -4.90 -5.07
N ASP A 121 4.39 -6.23 -5.13
CA ASP A 121 5.19 -6.89 -6.16
C ASP A 121 4.42 -7.06 -7.48
N THR A 122 3.10 -7.30 -7.41
CA THR A 122 2.24 -7.59 -8.57
C THR A 122 0.87 -6.93 -8.51
N ASP A 123 0.19 -6.82 -9.66
CA ASP A 123 -1.21 -6.35 -9.73
C ASP A 123 -2.14 -7.22 -8.86
N THR A 124 -1.89 -8.54 -8.83
CA THR A 124 -2.64 -9.50 -8.00
C THR A 124 -2.47 -9.19 -6.52
N ASP A 125 -1.27 -8.83 -6.07
CA ASP A 125 -1.04 -8.45 -4.67
C ASP A 125 -1.79 -7.17 -4.31
N CYS A 126 -1.91 -6.24 -5.27
CA CYS A 126 -2.71 -5.02 -5.10
C CYS A 126 -4.22 -5.32 -4.93
N GLN A 127 -4.74 -6.23 -5.76
CA GLN A 127 -6.13 -6.72 -5.67
C GLN A 127 -6.37 -7.43 -4.32
N ILE A 128 -5.44 -8.28 -3.89
CA ILE A 128 -5.50 -8.96 -2.60
C ILE A 128 -5.55 -7.94 -1.45
N MET A 129 -4.81 -6.84 -1.54
CA MET A 129 -4.88 -5.76 -0.55
C MET A 129 -6.24 -5.06 -0.54
N CYS A 130 -6.82 -4.80 -1.72
CA CYS A 130 -8.18 -4.24 -1.82
C CYS A 130 -9.23 -5.15 -1.17
N ASP A 131 -9.11 -6.47 -1.30
CA ASP A 131 -10.01 -7.43 -0.62
C ASP A 131 -9.99 -7.32 0.91
N ASN A 132 -8.90 -6.80 1.48
CA ASN A 132 -8.66 -6.67 2.92
C ASN A 132 -8.80 -5.24 3.45
N VAL A 133 -9.09 -4.27 2.58
CA VAL A 133 -9.40 -2.88 2.95
C VAL A 133 -10.91 -2.67 2.83
N SER A 134 -11.55 -2.42 3.97
CA SER A 134 -13.00 -2.17 4.00
C SER A 134 -13.37 -0.98 3.13
N GLY A 135 -14.36 -1.17 2.24
CA GLY A 135 -14.83 -0.16 1.32
C GLY A 135 -14.00 -0.02 0.04
N CYS A 136 -12.98 -0.85 -0.21
CA CYS A 136 -12.27 -0.84 -1.48
C CYS A 136 -13.08 -1.50 -2.61
N PHE A 137 -13.27 -0.76 -3.69
CA PHE A 137 -14.00 -1.18 -4.91
C PHE A 137 -13.17 -1.06 -6.18
N PHE A 138 -12.06 -0.31 -6.16
CA PHE A 138 -11.21 -0.13 -7.31
C PHE A 138 -9.73 -0.07 -6.93
N VAL A 139 -8.91 -0.59 -7.83
CA VAL A 139 -7.46 -0.66 -7.72
C VAL A 139 -6.82 0.00 -8.93
N ASP A 140 -5.83 0.85 -8.70
CA ASP A 140 -4.86 1.29 -9.71
C ASP A 140 -3.44 0.89 -9.30
N SER A 141 -2.84 -0.01 -10.08
CA SER A 141 -1.46 -0.44 -9.91
C SER A 141 -0.58 0.13 -11.02
N TYR A 142 0.56 0.72 -10.67
CA TYR A 142 1.42 1.39 -11.65
C TYR A 142 2.87 1.48 -11.20
N ARG A 143 3.78 1.77 -12.14
CA ARG A 143 5.17 2.10 -11.83
C ARG A 143 5.32 3.60 -11.70
N ASP A 144 5.77 4.03 -10.52
CA ASP A 144 6.18 5.40 -10.25
C ASP A 144 7.68 5.53 -10.44
N VAL A 145 8.12 5.71 -11.69
CA VAL A 145 9.55 5.67 -12.04
C VAL A 145 10.23 6.89 -11.44
N ASN A 146 11.35 6.66 -10.74
CA ASN A 146 12.06 7.63 -9.90
C ASN A 146 11.30 8.11 -8.65
N GLY A 147 10.00 7.86 -8.54
CA GLY A 147 9.23 8.13 -7.32
C GLY A 147 9.53 7.16 -6.20
N GLN A 148 8.85 7.34 -5.06
CA GLN A 148 8.86 6.41 -3.92
C GLN A 148 10.26 6.01 -3.40
N GLY A 149 11.21 6.95 -3.44
CA GLY A 149 12.60 6.69 -3.05
C GLY A 149 13.34 5.73 -4.00
N GLY A 150 12.96 5.71 -5.28
CA GLY A 150 13.55 4.87 -6.32
C GLY A 150 13.13 3.40 -6.27
N SER A 151 12.03 3.08 -5.57
CA SER A 151 11.53 1.70 -5.50
C SER A 151 11.12 1.22 -6.90
N THR A 152 11.43 -0.04 -7.21
CA THR A 152 11.00 -0.70 -8.46
C THR A 152 9.67 -1.44 -8.32
N LEU A 153 9.08 -1.41 -7.11
CA LEU A 153 7.79 -2.01 -6.79
C LEU A 153 6.66 -1.27 -7.49
N LEU A 154 5.51 -1.93 -7.61
CA LEU A 154 4.29 -1.27 -8.08
C LEU A 154 3.75 -0.40 -6.95
N THR A 155 3.38 0.82 -7.27
CA THR A 155 2.49 1.61 -6.42
C THR A 155 1.08 1.05 -6.57
N CYS A 156 0.41 0.81 -5.44
CA CYS A 156 -0.91 0.24 -5.35
C CYS A 156 -1.84 1.26 -4.70
N SER A 157 -2.71 1.91 -5.48
CA SER A 157 -3.68 2.89 -4.99
C SER A 157 -5.08 2.29 -4.92
N LEU A 158 -5.75 2.45 -3.78
CA LEU A 158 -7.06 1.88 -3.49
C LEU A 158 -8.13 2.96 -3.39
N TYR A 159 -9.30 2.69 -3.95
CA TYR A 159 -10.40 3.65 -4.08
C TYR A 159 -11.74 3.03 -3.67
N ALA A 160 -12.67 3.88 -3.22
CA ALA A 160 -13.97 3.46 -2.69
C ALA A 160 -15.09 3.41 -3.73
N GLU A 161 -14.84 3.88 -4.94
CA GLU A 161 -15.76 3.85 -6.07
C GLU A 161 -15.07 3.26 -7.31
N HIS A 162 -15.86 2.91 -8.32
CA HIS A 162 -15.37 2.43 -9.61
C HIS A 162 -14.78 3.58 -10.43
N HIS A 163 -13.73 3.29 -11.20
CA HIS A 163 -13.02 4.29 -12.02
C HIS A 163 -12.68 3.78 -13.41
N ASP A 164 -12.41 4.71 -14.31
CA ASP A 164 -12.00 4.40 -15.68
C ASP A 164 -10.80 5.22 -16.15
N ALA A 165 -10.32 4.93 -17.36
CA ALA A 165 -9.16 5.57 -17.97
C ALA A 165 -9.27 7.11 -18.09
N SER A 166 -10.47 7.69 -18.04
CA SER A 166 -10.64 9.15 -18.15
C SER A 166 -10.16 9.90 -16.90
N GLN A 167 -10.07 9.20 -15.76
CA GLN A 167 -9.58 9.73 -14.49
C GLN A 167 -8.07 9.54 -14.30
N ALA A 168 -7.43 8.76 -15.18
CA ALA A 168 -5.97 8.56 -15.21
C ALA A 168 -5.27 9.85 -15.67
N THR A 169 -5.03 10.75 -14.72
CA THR A 169 -4.56 12.13 -14.98
C THR A 169 -3.32 12.52 -14.16
N ASN A 170 -2.85 11.64 -13.28
CA ASN A 170 -1.57 11.81 -12.61
C ASN A 170 -0.44 11.22 -13.47
N PHE A 171 0.28 12.07 -14.18
CA PHE A 171 1.42 11.67 -15.03
C PHE A 171 2.75 11.62 -14.25
N GLY A 172 2.75 11.91 -12.95
CA GLY A 172 3.95 12.27 -12.19
C GLY A 172 4.35 13.72 -12.43
N GLY A 173 5.66 14.01 -12.44
CA GLY A 173 6.23 15.36 -12.61
C GLY A 173 6.79 15.96 -11.33
N GLN A 174 6.88 15.20 -10.25
CA GLN A 174 7.38 15.64 -8.95
C GLN A 174 8.90 15.51 -8.93
N THR A 175 9.58 16.55 -8.44
CA THR A 175 11.04 16.53 -8.31
C THR A 175 11.45 15.78 -7.04
N GLN A 176 12.28 14.77 -7.22
CA GLN A 176 12.77 13.89 -6.16
C GLN A 176 14.00 14.51 -5.46
N PRO A 177 14.39 14.02 -4.27
CA PRO A 177 15.52 14.58 -3.53
C PRO A 177 16.86 14.55 -4.28
N ASP A 178 17.03 13.63 -5.23
CA ASP A 178 18.22 13.52 -6.09
C ASP A 178 18.16 14.41 -7.35
N GLY A 179 17.07 15.18 -7.51
CA GLY A 179 16.83 16.06 -8.65
C GLY A 179 16.24 15.37 -9.87
N SER A 180 16.00 14.05 -9.83
CA SER A 180 15.22 13.37 -10.86
C SER A 180 13.76 13.80 -10.81
N VAL A 181 13.04 13.61 -11.92
CA VAL A 181 11.60 13.85 -12.01
C VAL A 181 10.93 12.50 -12.17
N ASP A 182 9.86 12.28 -11.38
CA ASP A 182 9.08 11.06 -11.49
C ASP A 182 8.13 11.07 -12.69
N PHE A 183 7.72 9.87 -13.10
CA PHE A 183 6.70 9.70 -14.13
C PHE A 183 6.02 8.33 -14.01
N ILE A 184 4.75 8.29 -14.39
CA ILE A 184 3.93 7.08 -14.30
C ILE A 184 4.00 6.29 -15.62
N ILE A 185 4.20 4.97 -15.50
CA ILE A 185 4.06 4.01 -16.61
C ILE A 185 3.35 2.74 -16.13
N ASP A 186 2.90 1.94 -17.10
CA ASP A 186 2.30 0.62 -16.86
C ASP A 186 1.14 0.66 -15.86
N SER A 187 0.32 1.73 -15.87
CA SER A 187 -0.83 1.86 -14.98
C SER A 187 -2.00 0.99 -15.46
N ASN A 188 -2.50 0.15 -14.55
CA ASN A 188 -3.56 -0.82 -14.76
C ASN A 188 -4.66 -0.63 -13.70
N GLY A 189 -5.90 -0.53 -14.18
CA GLY A 189 -7.09 -0.32 -13.35
C GLY A 189 -7.96 -1.57 -13.27
N TYR A 190 -8.45 -1.89 -12.08
CA TYR A 190 -9.32 -3.05 -11.85
C TYR A 190 -10.52 -2.70 -10.95
N ASP A 191 -11.72 -2.98 -11.45
CA ASP A 191 -12.96 -2.92 -10.67
C ASP A 191 -13.20 -4.23 -9.93
N ARG A 192 -13.57 -4.14 -8.65
CA ARG A 192 -13.96 -5.27 -7.79
C ARG A 192 -15.49 -5.42 -7.74
N HIS A 193 -15.99 -6.64 -7.96
CA HIS A 193 -17.43 -6.99 -7.91
C HIS A 193 -17.79 -7.88 -6.71
#